data_AF-A0AAI9Y530-F1
#
_entry.id   AF-A0AAI9Y530-F1
#
_cell.length_a   1.000
_cell.length_b   1.000
_cell.length_c   1.000
_cell.angle_alpha   90.00
_cell.angle_beta   90.00
_cell.angle_gamma   90.00
#
_symmetry.space_group_name_H-M   'P 1'
#
loop_
_entity.id
_entity.type
_entity.pdbx_description
1 polymer ?
#
loop_
_entity_poly.entity_id
_entity_poly.type
_entity_poly.pdbx_seq_one_letter_code
_entity_poly.pdbx_strand_id
1 'polypeptide(L)'
;MNTTALQSVSQGITATVPLPESAPGKKSTKKRGRNFSADDRAAHRIFERGRREAFKERLTELAGQLPVLADTDPERLSKHVVVNESIARHKLLENRCVDALRDIESLLRERDELLAEINVWRGNAGASSRLPKSISNIAGLIITEDEMLSYEAKGHCWYPYYRDIS
;
A
#
# COMPACT_ATOMS: atom_id res chain seq x y z
N MET A 1 -29.33 -4.89 49.14
CA MET A 1 -29.21 -3.42 49.08
C MET A 1 -29.16 -3.01 47.62
N ASN A 2 -29.61 -1.79 47.31
CA ASN A 2 -30.30 -1.51 46.05
C ASN A 2 -29.60 -0.44 45.20
N THR A 3 -30.18 -0.17 44.03
CA THR A 3 -30.03 1.06 43.20
C THR A 3 -28.81 1.10 42.26
N THR A 4 -28.93 1.37 40.94
CA THR A 4 -30.04 1.27 39.97
C THR A 4 -29.43 1.25 38.55
N ALA A 5 -30.10 0.63 37.58
CA ALA A 5 -29.85 0.84 36.15
C ALA A 5 -31.18 1.16 35.43
N LEU A 6 -31.17 2.14 34.52
CA LEU A 6 -32.25 2.48 33.57
C LEU A 6 -31.52 2.85 32.27
N GLN A 7 -31.59 2.12 31.15
CA GLN A 7 -32.66 1.39 30.47
C GLN A 7 -33.63 2.29 29.68
N SER A 8 -33.60 2.06 28.37
CA SER A 8 -34.37 2.71 27.30
C SER A 8 -35.88 2.54 27.46
N VAL A 9 -36.65 3.60 27.17
CA VAL A 9 -38.06 3.50 26.76
C VAL A 9 -38.32 4.39 25.54
N SER A 10 -38.61 3.75 24.41
CA SER A 10 -39.25 4.38 23.25
C SER A 10 -40.76 4.42 23.45
N GLN A 11 -41.40 5.57 23.29
CA GLN A 11 -42.83 5.63 22.96
C GLN A 11 -43.07 6.70 21.90
N GLY A 12 -43.62 6.26 20.76
CA GLY A 12 -44.20 7.16 19.77
C GLY A 12 -45.61 7.58 20.20
N ILE A 13 -46.07 8.73 19.71
CA ILE A 13 -47.41 9.23 19.98
C ILE A 13 -48.16 9.32 18.65
N THR A 14 -49.20 8.52 18.51
CA THR A 14 -50.06 8.46 17.32
C THR A 14 -50.97 9.69 17.26
N ALA A 15 -51.34 10.11 16.05
CA ALA A 15 -52.16 11.29 15.83
C ALA A 15 -53.66 11.05 16.02
N THR A 16 -54.38 12.08 16.48
CA THR A 16 -55.79 12.33 16.15
C THR A 16 -55.95 13.79 15.75
N VAL A 17 -56.55 14.03 14.58
CA VAL A 17 -56.77 15.36 13.98
C VAL A 17 -58.27 15.63 13.90
N PRO A 18 -58.70 16.88 14.13
CA PRO A 18 -59.72 17.48 13.26
C PRO A 18 -59.17 18.66 12.42
N LEU A 19 -59.67 18.74 11.19
CA LEU A 19 -59.43 19.75 10.12
C LEU A 19 -60.81 20.43 9.84
N PRO A 20 -60.98 21.59 9.14
CA PRO A 20 -60.07 22.56 8.50
C PRO A 20 -59.97 23.91 9.29
N GLU A 21 -59.31 25.01 8.89
CA GLU A 21 -59.33 25.71 7.59
C GLU A 21 -58.21 26.78 7.43
N SER A 22 -57.97 27.19 6.17
CA SER A 22 -57.27 28.41 5.70
C SER A 22 -55.76 28.41 5.37
N ALA A 23 -55.49 29.01 4.20
CA ALA A 23 -54.25 29.63 3.68
C ALA A 23 -53.01 28.75 3.26
N PRO A 24 -52.56 28.84 1.99
CA PRO A 24 -51.36 28.15 1.49
C PRO A 24 -50.07 28.94 1.74
N GLY A 25 -49.50 28.82 2.96
CA GLY A 25 -48.19 29.38 3.29
C GLY A 25 -47.04 28.42 2.97
N LYS A 26 -46.24 28.70 1.94
CA LYS A 26 -45.01 27.94 1.61
C LYS A 26 -43.96 28.08 2.74
N LYS A 27 -43.96 27.14 3.69
CA LYS A 27 -42.96 27.04 4.76
C LYS A 27 -41.61 26.64 4.15
N SER A 28 -40.77 27.61 3.81
CA SER A 28 -39.40 27.33 3.34
C SER A 28 -38.66 26.51 4.39
N THR A 29 -38.28 25.27 4.06
CA THR A 29 -37.53 24.39 4.97
C THR A 29 -36.16 25.01 5.24
N LYS A 30 -36.06 25.77 6.33
CA LYS A 30 -34.85 26.49 6.70
C LYS A 30 -33.77 25.46 7.00
N LYS A 31 -32.86 25.25 6.03
CA LYS A 31 -31.75 24.29 6.14
C LYS A 31 -31.04 24.58 7.45
N ARG A 32 -30.97 23.59 8.36
CA ARG A 32 -30.27 23.71 9.64
C ARG A 32 -28.78 23.80 9.36
N GLY A 33 -28.32 25.00 8.99
CA GLY A 33 -26.90 25.33 8.97
C GLY A 33 -26.35 25.09 10.36
N ARG A 34 -25.47 24.08 10.49
CA ARG A 34 -24.70 23.91 11.71
C ARG A 34 -23.65 25.01 11.68
N ASN A 35 -23.90 26.09 12.42
CA ASN A 35 -22.91 27.13 12.63
C ASN A 35 -21.80 26.52 13.49
N PHE A 36 -20.68 26.13 12.86
CA PHE A 36 -19.53 25.60 13.57
C PHE A 36 -19.04 26.62 14.60
N SER A 37 -18.93 26.20 15.86
CA SER A 37 -18.44 27.02 16.97
C SER A 37 -17.01 27.51 16.71
N ALA A 38 -16.55 28.47 17.49
CA ALA A 38 -15.12 28.75 17.61
C ALA A 38 -14.37 27.48 18.07
N ASP A 39 -14.95 26.73 19.00
CA ASP A 39 -14.36 25.50 19.56
C ASP A 39 -14.31 24.36 18.55
N ASP A 40 -15.38 24.13 17.76
CA ASP A 40 -15.37 23.15 16.66
C ASP A 40 -14.24 23.44 15.67
N ARG A 41 -14.02 24.72 15.34
CA ARG A 41 -12.95 25.17 14.44
C ARG A 41 -11.58 25.05 15.10
N ALA A 42 -11.46 25.24 16.41
CA ALA A 42 -10.23 25.02 17.16
C ALA A 42 -9.86 23.52 17.21
N ALA A 43 -10.82 22.66 17.56
CA ALA A 43 -10.65 21.20 17.56
C ALA A 43 -10.26 20.68 16.17
N HIS A 44 -10.92 21.15 15.11
CA HIS A 44 -10.56 20.79 13.73
C HIS A 44 -9.13 21.23 13.36
N ARG A 45 -8.67 22.41 13.81
CA ARG A 45 -7.28 22.86 13.57
C ARG A 45 -6.25 21.96 14.27
N ILE A 46 -6.54 21.50 15.49
CA ILE A 46 -5.66 20.60 16.24
C ILE A 46 -5.60 19.23 15.56
N PHE A 47 -6.76 18.64 15.23
CA PHE A 47 -6.84 17.36 14.51
C PHE A 47 -6.12 17.41 13.16
N GLU A 48 -6.37 18.44 12.36
CA GLU A 48 -5.77 18.59 11.03
C GLU A 48 -4.26 18.86 11.09
N ARG A 49 -3.76 19.50 12.17
CA ARG A 49 -2.32 19.64 12.43
C ARG A 49 -1.70 18.26 12.68
N GLY A 50 -2.22 17.49 13.63
CA GLY A 50 -1.70 16.15 13.95
C GLY A 50 -1.72 15.21 12.74
N ARG A 51 -2.76 15.30 11.89
CA ARG A 51 -2.84 14.55 10.62
C ARG A 51 -1.71 14.90 9.65
N ARG A 52 -1.27 16.17 9.61
CA ARG A 52 -0.17 16.63 8.75
C ARG A 52 1.20 16.28 9.32
N GLU A 53 1.36 16.36 10.64
CA GLU A 53 2.58 15.95 11.36
C GLU A 53 2.82 14.45 11.15
N ALA A 54 1.84 13.59 11.43
CA ALA A 54 1.92 12.15 11.18
C ALA A 54 2.15 11.77 9.70
N PHE A 55 1.66 12.58 8.74
CA PHE A 55 1.98 12.40 7.32
C PHE A 55 3.43 12.79 7.01
N LYS A 56 3.94 13.88 7.61
CA LYS A 56 5.32 14.33 7.43
C LYS A 56 6.31 13.32 8.00
N GLU A 57 6.05 12.80 9.20
CA GLU A 57 6.86 11.75 9.83
C GLU A 57 7.04 10.54 8.92
N ARG A 58 5.94 9.98 8.38
CA ARG A 58 5.97 8.85 7.44
C ARG A 58 6.70 9.18 6.13
N LEU A 59 6.60 10.42 5.65
CA LEU A 59 7.30 10.85 4.44
C LEU A 59 8.81 10.92 4.67
N THR A 60 9.24 11.42 5.83
CA THR A 60 10.65 11.45 6.25
C THR A 60 11.20 10.04 6.50
N GLU A 61 10.42 9.17 7.15
CA GLU A 61 10.77 7.75 7.33
C GLU A 61 10.98 7.05 5.98
N LEU A 62 10.06 7.23 5.04
CA LEU A 62 10.18 6.68 3.68
C LEU A 62 11.42 7.24 2.97
N ALA A 63 11.66 8.55 3.03
CA ALA A 63 12.84 9.18 2.42
C ALA A 63 14.16 8.64 3.00
N GLY A 64 14.21 8.37 4.32
CA GLY A 64 15.37 7.74 4.97
C GLY A 64 15.69 6.32 4.48
N GLN A 65 14.75 5.64 3.82
CA GLN A 65 14.99 4.35 3.16
C GLN A 65 15.51 4.49 1.71
N LEU A 66 15.59 5.70 1.15
CA LEU A 66 15.94 5.96 -0.24
C LEU A 66 17.40 6.47 -0.32
N PRO A 67 18.35 5.68 -0.84
CA PRO A 67 19.76 6.10 -0.92
C PRO A 67 19.96 7.41 -1.69
N VAL A 68 19.12 7.66 -2.71
CA VAL A 68 19.13 8.88 -3.54
C VAL A 68 18.83 10.14 -2.72
N LEU A 69 18.09 10.02 -1.61
CA LEU A 69 17.69 11.15 -0.76
C LEU A 69 18.45 11.22 0.56
N ALA A 70 19.48 10.38 0.76
CA ALA A 70 20.22 10.31 2.03
C ALA A 70 20.84 11.65 2.46
N ASP A 71 21.32 12.45 1.50
CA ASP A 71 21.92 13.77 1.73
C ASP A 71 20.88 14.92 1.69
N THR A 72 19.59 14.61 1.50
CA THR A 72 18.53 15.63 1.38
C THR A 72 17.98 16.00 2.75
N ASP A 73 18.00 17.30 3.08
CA ASP A 73 17.38 17.86 4.27
C ASP A 73 15.89 17.45 4.40
N PRO A 74 15.49 16.76 5.49
CA PRO A 74 14.11 16.37 5.75
C PRO A 74 13.08 17.50 5.66
N GLU A 75 13.46 18.73 6.01
CA GLU A 75 12.56 19.90 5.94
C GLU A 75 12.30 20.38 4.50
N ARG A 76 13.11 19.92 3.54
CA ARG A 76 13.06 20.35 2.13
C ARG A 76 12.56 19.24 1.18
N LEU A 77 12.14 18.10 1.72
CA LEU A 77 11.65 16.95 0.94
C LEU A 77 10.37 17.29 0.15
N SER A 78 10.42 17.07 -1.17
CA SER A 78 9.25 17.15 -2.03
C SER A 78 8.49 15.83 -2.04
N LYS A 79 7.17 15.89 -1.74
CA LYS A 79 6.29 14.71 -1.70
C LYS A 79 6.35 13.87 -2.96
N HIS A 80 6.36 14.52 -4.13
CA HIS A 80 6.39 13.87 -5.43
C HIS A 80 7.73 13.15 -5.68
N VAL A 81 8.84 13.77 -5.26
CA VAL A 81 10.18 13.17 -5.38
C VAL A 81 10.27 11.92 -4.52
N VAL A 82 9.91 12.00 -3.23
CA VAL A 82 9.94 10.83 -2.32
C VAL A 82 9.09 9.67 -2.87
N VAL A 83 7.90 9.94 -3.40
CA VAL A 83 7.04 8.91 -4.00
C VAL A 83 7.69 8.30 -5.25
N ASN A 84 8.18 9.10 -6.19
CA ASN A 84 8.77 8.59 -7.43
C ASN A 84 10.05 7.80 -7.17
N GLU A 85 10.93 8.30 -6.31
CA GLU A 85 12.16 7.59 -5.90
C GLU A 85 11.84 6.30 -5.14
N SER A 86 10.75 6.26 -4.35
CA SER A 86 10.29 5.01 -3.72
C SER A 86 9.81 3.97 -4.72
N ILE A 87 9.09 4.39 -5.77
CA ILE A 87 8.61 3.50 -6.84
C ILE A 87 9.81 2.99 -7.66
N ALA A 88 10.74 3.88 -8.03
CA ALA A 88 11.96 3.53 -8.75
C ALA A 88 12.82 2.54 -7.95
N ARG A 89 12.97 2.75 -6.63
CA ARG A 89 13.67 1.81 -5.74
C ARG A 89 12.96 0.46 -5.65
N HIS A 90 11.62 0.41 -5.60
CA HIS A 90 10.90 -0.85 -5.54
C HIS A 90 11.15 -1.68 -6.80
N LYS A 91 10.96 -1.08 -7.99
CA LYS A 91 11.26 -1.71 -9.29
C LYS A 91 12.71 -2.18 -9.41
N LEU A 92 13.66 -1.37 -8.93
CA LEU A 92 15.07 -1.75 -8.92
C LEU A 92 15.35 -2.97 -8.02
N LEU A 93 14.69 -3.06 -6.86
CA LEU A 93 14.83 -4.21 -5.96
C LEU A 93 14.16 -5.47 -6.53
N GLU A 94 12.98 -5.34 -7.13
CA GLU A 94 12.28 -6.44 -7.82
C GLU A 94 13.15 -7.01 -8.95
N ASN A 95 13.67 -6.14 -9.84
CA ASN A 95 14.56 -6.55 -10.94
C ASN A 95 15.84 -7.24 -10.41
N ARG A 96 16.45 -6.71 -9.33
CA ARG A 96 17.64 -7.34 -8.71
C ARG A 96 17.35 -8.70 -8.08
N CYS A 97 16.15 -8.90 -7.54
CA CYS A 97 15.73 -10.22 -7.05
C CYS A 97 15.54 -11.20 -8.22
N VAL A 98 14.93 -10.75 -9.32
CA VAL A 98 14.76 -11.51 -10.56
C VAL A 98 16.11 -11.93 -11.15
N ASP A 99 17.04 -11.00 -11.32
CA ASP A 99 18.37 -11.30 -11.87
C ASP A 99 19.15 -12.28 -10.97
N ALA A 100 19.11 -12.07 -9.64
CA ALA A 100 19.73 -12.99 -8.69
C ALA A 100 19.12 -14.41 -8.70
N LEU A 101 17.81 -14.55 -8.96
CA LEU A 101 17.16 -15.86 -9.12
C LEU A 101 17.65 -16.57 -10.39
N ARG A 102 17.77 -15.84 -11.50
CA ARG A 102 18.29 -16.36 -12.78
C ARG A 102 19.76 -16.80 -12.65
N ASP A 103 20.59 -16.01 -11.95
CA ASP A 103 21.97 -16.37 -11.63
C ASP A 103 22.05 -17.67 -10.80
N ILE A 104 21.18 -17.81 -9.79
CA ILE A 104 21.09 -19.04 -8.97
C ILE A 104 20.67 -20.25 -9.82
N GLU A 105 19.73 -20.09 -10.75
CA GLU A 105 19.33 -21.17 -11.67
C GLU A 105 20.46 -21.58 -12.63
N SER A 106 21.25 -20.63 -13.13
CA SER A 106 22.45 -20.93 -13.94
C SER A 106 23.47 -21.73 -13.13
N LEU A 107 23.79 -21.28 -11.92
CA LEU A 107 24.72 -21.96 -11.02
C LEU A 107 24.24 -23.36 -10.61
N LEU A 108 22.93 -23.57 -10.45
CA LEU A 108 22.37 -24.89 -10.19
C LEU A 108 22.52 -25.83 -11.39
N ARG A 109 22.32 -25.33 -12.61
CA ARG A 109 22.50 -26.08 -13.85
C ARG A 109 23.96 -26.49 -14.04
N GLU A 110 24.90 -25.55 -13.96
CA GLU A 110 26.34 -25.83 -14.01
C GLU A 110 26.76 -26.85 -12.94
N ARG A 111 26.22 -26.70 -11.71
CA ARG A 111 26.44 -27.65 -10.62
C ARG A 111 25.95 -29.05 -10.96
N ASP A 112 24.79 -29.19 -11.60
CA ASP A 112 24.20 -30.48 -11.96
C ASP A 112 24.91 -31.13 -13.16
N GLU A 113 25.38 -30.34 -14.13
CA GLU A 113 26.25 -30.79 -15.22
C GLU A 113 27.59 -31.34 -14.68
N LEU A 114 28.27 -30.59 -13.82
CA LEU A 114 29.50 -31.05 -13.15
C LEU A 114 29.26 -32.29 -12.27
N LEU A 115 28.09 -32.41 -11.64
CA LEU A 115 27.72 -33.61 -10.87
C LEU A 115 27.51 -34.82 -11.77
N ALA A 116 26.89 -34.64 -12.94
CA ALA A 116 26.72 -35.70 -13.94
C ALA A 116 28.07 -36.19 -14.45
N GLU A 117 28.98 -35.28 -14.82
CA GLU A 117 30.35 -35.63 -15.19
C GLU A 117 31.05 -36.42 -14.07
N ILE A 118 31.13 -35.87 -12.86
CA ILE A 118 31.78 -36.51 -11.70
C ILE A 118 31.19 -37.91 -11.43
N ASN A 119 29.90 -38.12 -11.67
CA ASN A 119 29.27 -39.42 -11.50
C ASN A 119 29.69 -40.44 -12.58
N VAL A 120 29.95 -40.01 -13.82
CA VAL A 120 30.58 -40.86 -14.86
C VAL A 120 31.99 -41.29 -14.41
N TRP A 121 32.82 -40.35 -13.94
CA TRP A 121 34.17 -40.67 -13.43
C TRP A 121 34.11 -41.61 -12.22
N ARG A 122 33.14 -41.45 -11.30
CA ARG A 122 32.93 -42.36 -10.16
C ARG A 122 32.50 -43.76 -10.60
N GLY A 123 31.56 -43.87 -11.54
CA GLY A 123 31.12 -45.15 -12.10
C GLY A 123 32.28 -45.94 -12.71
N ASN A 124 33.11 -45.26 -13.51
CA ASN A 124 34.32 -45.86 -14.10
C ASN A 124 35.36 -46.30 -13.05
N ALA A 125 35.39 -45.65 -11.88
CA ALA A 125 36.25 -46.01 -10.75
C ALA A 125 35.61 -47.00 -9.76
N GLY A 126 34.43 -47.55 -10.06
CA GLY A 126 33.71 -48.49 -9.18
C GLY A 126 33.11 -47.85 -7.92
N ALA A 127 32.98 -46.52 -7.87
CA ALA A 127 32.43 -45.79 -6.74
C ALA A 127 30.97 -45.33 -6.99
N SER A 128 30.18 -45.27 -5.92
CA SER A 128 28.77 -44.86 -6.00
C SER A 128 28.59 -43.41 -6.47
N SER A 129 27.54 -43.17 -7.25
CA SER A 129 27.10 -41.84 -7.68
C SER A 129 26.65 -40.95 -6.49
N ARG A 130 26.86 -39.65 -6.61
CA ARG A 130 26.36 -38.63 -5.69
C ARG A 130 25.09 -37.98 -6.22
N LEU A 131 24.16 -37.64 -5.33
CA LEU A 131 22.95 -36.90 -5.67
C LEU A 131 23.16 -35.39 -5.51
N PRO A 132 22.46 -34.54 -6.29
CA PRO A 132 22.35 -33.12 -6.03
C PRO A 132 21.84 -32.85 -4.63
N LYS A 133 22.41 -31.85 -3.95
CA LYS A 133 21.80 -31.30 -2.74
C LYS A 133 20.61 -30.44 -3.15
N SER A 134 19.43 -30.76 -2.63
CA SER A 134 18.24 -29.94 -2.85
C SER A 134 18.40 -28.59 -2.16
N ILE A 135 18.07 -27.51 -2.87
CA ILE A 135 17.85 -26.18 -2.29
C ILE A 135 16.35 -25.92 -2.43
N SER A 136 15.64 -25.83 -1.31
CA SER A 136 14.18 -25.70 -1.31
C SER A 136 13.73 -24.37 -1.91
N ASN A 137 12.64 -24.42 -2.70
CA ASN A 137 11.77 -23.29 -3.04
C ASN A 137 12.35 -22.11 -3.85
N ILE A 138 13.33 -22.33 -4.74
CA ILE A 138 13.79 -21.26 -5.66
C ILE A 138 12.72 -20.92 -6.71
N ALA A 139 12.17 -21.93 -7.40
CA ALA A 139 11.17 -21.73 -8.46
C ALA A 139 9.86 -21.04 -7.98
N GLY A 140 9.54 -21.10 -6.69
CA GLY A 140 8.36 -20.44 -6.11
C GLY A 140 8.47 -18.91 -6.00
N LEU A 141 9.67 -18.34 -6.16
CA LEU A 141 9.91 -16.91 -6.08
C LEU A 141 9.73 -16.18 -7.42
N ILE A 142 9.72 -16.90 -8.54
CA ILE A 142 9.74 -16.33 -9.92
C ILE A 142 8.34 -15.98 -10.42
N ILE A 143 7.28 -16.46 -9.76
CA ILE A 143 5.87 -16.27 -10.16
C ILE A 143 5.47 -14.78 -10.26
N THR A 144 6.24 -13.87 -9.67
CA THR A 144 6.00 -12.42 -9.76
C THR A 144 6.30 -11.81 -11.14
N GLU A 145 7.17 -12.40 -11.98
CA GLU A 145 7.52 -11.78 -13.28
C GLU A 145 6.31 -11.62 -14.22
N ASP A 146 5.53 -12.68 -14.40
CA ASP A 146 4.37 -12.70 -15.31
C ASP A 146 3.22 -11.81 -14.78
N GLU A 147 3.05 -11.76 -13.45
CA GLU A 147 2.09 -10.84 -12.83
C GLU A 147 2.54 -9.37 -12.96
N MET A 148 3.82 -9.07 -12.70
CA MET A 148 4.41 -7.73 -12.80
C MET A 148 4.34 -7.13 -14.20
N LEU A 149 4.70 -7.90 -15.24
CA LEU A 149 4.54 -7.45 -16.63
C LEU A 149 3.07 -7.17 -16.97
N SER A 150 2.14 -7.93 -16.37
CA SER A 150 0.70 -7.64 -16.50
C SER A 150 0.28 -6.33 -15.82
N TYR A 151 0.93 -5.94 -14.70
CA TYR A 151 0.65 -4.67 -14.02
C TYR A 151 1.19 -3.47 -14.80
N GLU A 152 2.38 -3.56 -15.42
CA GLU A 152 2.91 -2.48 -16.27
C GLU A 152 2.06 -2.26 -17.53
N ALA A 153 1.55 -3.33 -18.13
CA ALA A 153 0.60 -3.25 -19.25
C ALA A 153 -0.73 -2.58 -18.85
N LYS A 154 -1.19 -2.74 -17.61
CA LYS A 154 -2.44 -2.15 -17.09
C LYS A 154 -2.26 -0.72 -16.55
N GLY A 155 -1.05 -0.32 -16.17
CA GLY A 155 -0.74 0.99 -15.59
C GLY A 155 -0.93 2.18 -16.55
N HIS A 156 -0.88 1.95 -17.86
CA HIS A 156 -0.99 3.00 -18.89
C HIS A 156 -2.37 3.70 -18.99
N CYS A 157 -3.38 3.29 -18.22
CA CYS A 157 -4.73 3.87 -18.27
C CYS A 157 -4.92 5.11 -17.36
N TRP A 158 -3.96 5.41 -16.46
CA TRP A 158 -4.10 6.50 -15.48
C TRP A 158 -2.93 7.49 -15.54
N TYR A 159 -2.97 8.44 -16.50
CA TYR A 159 -2.57 9.85 -16.35
C TYR A 159 -2.61 10.59 -17.72
N PRO A 160 -3.78 11.12 -18.15
CA PRO A 160 -3.90 11.90 -19.39
C PRO A 160 -3.78 13.42 -19.14
N TYR A 161 -2.88 13.87 -18.26
CA TYR A 161 -2.60 15.29 -17.99
C TYR A 161 -1.11 15.48 -17.65
N TYR A 162 -0.51 16.56 -18.13
CA TYR A 162 0.95 16.85 -18.15
C TYR A 162 1.77 16.12 -19.23
N ARG A 163 1.27 16.18 -20.48
CA ARG A 163 2.11 16.64 -21.60
C ARG A 163 1.71 18.09 -21.90
N ASP A 164 2.60 18.83 -22.53
CA ASP A 164 2.44 20.23 -22.96
C ASP A 164 2.54 21.30 -21.85
N ILE A 165 3.77 21.52 -21.37
CA ILE A 165 4.26 22.87 -21.05
C ILE A 165 5.61 23.04 -21.75
N SER A 166 5.67 23.93 -22.73
CA SER A 166 6.87 24.48 -23.38
C SER A 166 6.56 25.91 -23.83
#